data_AF-A0AAV9KV93-F1
#
_entry.id   AF-A0AAV9KV93-F1
#
_cell.length_a   1.000
_cell.length_b   1.000
_cell.length_c   1.000
_cell.angle_alpha   90.00
_cell.angle_beta   90.00
_cell.angle_gamma   90.00
#
_symmetry.space_group_name_H-M   'P 1'
#
loop_
_entity.id
_entity.type
_entity.pdbx_description
1 polymer ?
#
loop_
_entity_poly.entity_id
_entity_poly.type
_entity_poly.pdbx_seq_one_letter_code
_entity_poly.pdbx_strand_id
1 'polypeptide(L)'
;MPSVYKMIATVMLRSDFEPGFELGKHFQGIVEPIQISAKVAKFGLGYAPTDDEAEMKNKSVDQALARPIPHLYQSFSVREFVNDDGLGEGI
;
A
#
# COMPACT_ATOMS: atom_id res chain seq x y z
N MET A 1 1.86 -33.03 10.42
CA MET A 1 1.38 -32.03 11.40
C MET A 1 2.59 -31.29 11.98
N PRO A 2 2.78 -30.01 11.63
CA PRO A 2 3.86 -29.19 12.20
C PRO A 2 3.81 -29.17 13.73
N SER A 3 4.97 -29.13 14.38
CA SER A 3 5.11 -29.29 15.85
C SER A 3 4.26 -28.28 16.64
N VAL A 4 4.13 -27.05 16.13
CA VAL A 4 3.35 -25.98 16.72
C VAL A 4 1.87 -26.34 16.86
N TYR A 5 1.27 -26.98 15.84
CA TYR A 5 -0.13 -27.38 15.91
C TYR A 5 -0.40 -28.46 16.96
N LYS A 6 0.55 -29.37 17.17
CA LYS A 6 0.43 -30.39 18.23
C LYS A 6 0.42 -29.76 19.62
N MET A 7 1.28 -28.76 19.84
CA MET A 7 1.33 -28.02 21.10
C MET A 7 0.00 -27.30 21.36
N ILE A 8 -0.49 -26.55 20.37
CA ILE A 8 -1.75 -25.80 20.48
C ILE A 8 -2.91 -26.76 20.78
N ALA A 9 -3.06 -27.84 20.01
CA ALA A 9 -4.12 -28.83 20.23
C ALA A 9 -4.03 -29.45 21.64
N THR A 10 -2.83 -29.74 22.13
CA THR A 10 -2.63 -30.29 23.48
C THR A 10 -3.08 -29.30 24.56
N VAL A 11 -2.78 -28.01 24.40
CA VAL A 11 -3.20 -26.97 25.35
C VAL A 11 -4.72 -26.77 25.33
N MET A 12 -5.34 -26.79 24.14
CA MET A 12 -6.80 -26.72 24.01
C MET A 12 -7.48 -27.88 24.74
N LEU A 13 -7.06 -29.11 24.49
CA LEU A 13 -7.63 -30.30 25.13
C LEU A 13 -7.44 -30.31 26.65
N ARG A 14 -6.33 -29.78 27.16
CA ARG A 14 -6.10 -29.62 28.61
C ARG A 14 -6.98 -28.56 29.26
N SER A 15 -7.57 -27.69 28.46
CA SER A 15 -8.45 -26.61 28.90
C SER A 15 -9.92 -26.97 28.69
N ASP A 16 -10.23 -28.28 28.64
CA ASP A 16 -11.58 -28.83 28.45
C ASP A 16 -12.26 -28.42 27.13
N PHE A 17 -11.46 -28.12 26.10
CA PHE A 17 -11.99 -27.96 24.76
C PHE A 17 -12.50 -29.28 24.21
N GLU A 18 -13.75 -29.31 23.74
CA GLU A 18 -14.34 -30.45 23.06
C GLU A 18 -14.25 -30.27 21.54
N PRO A 19 -13.49 -31.13 20.83
CA PRO A 19 -13.43 -31.08 19.37
C PRO A 19 -14.82 -31.27 18.74
N GLY A 20 -15.16 -30.40 17.80
CA GLY A 20 -16.48 -30.41 17.15
C GLY A 20 -17.50 -29.48 17.80
N PHE A 21 -17.16 -28.86 18.94
CA PHE A 21 -17.97 -27.83 19.57
C PHE A 21 -17.29 -26.46 19.51
N GLU A 22 -18.10 -25.41 19.57
CA GLU A 22 -17.65 -24.03 19.64
C GLU A 22 -17.07 -23.69 21.01
N LEU A 23 -16.44 -22.52 21.15
CA LEU A 23 -15.97 -22.05 22.45
C LEU A 23 -17.09 -21.35 23.25
N GLY A 24 -16.86 -21.20 24.56
CA GLY A 24 -17.78 -20.50 25.46
C GLY A 24 -18.69 -21.45 26.26
N LYS A 25 -19.31 -20.92 27.31
CA LYS A 25 -20.10 -21.70 28.29
C LYS A 25 -21.26 -22.47 27.66
N HIS A 26 -21.82 -21.95 26.57
CA HIS A 26 -22.98 -22.49 25.88
C HIS A 26 -22.66 -22.77 24.41
N PHE A 27 -21.38 -22.99 24.07
CA PHE A 27 -20.93 -23.23 22.70
C PHE A 27 -21.45 -22.13 21.76
N GLN A 28 -21.17 -20.87 22.09
CA GLN A 28 -21.63 -19.69 21.34
C GLN A 28 -20.50 -18.98 20.57
N GLY A 29 -19.33 -19.59 20.53
CA GLY A 29 -18.14 -19.06 19.87
C GLY A 29 -18.20 -19.22 18.35
N ILE A 30 -17.08 -18.96 17.68
CA ILE A 30 -16.97 -19.22 16.24
C ILE A 30 -16.20 -20.52 16.02
N VAL A 31 -16.72 -21.43 15.18
CA VAL A 31 -15.99 -22.67 14.80
C VAL A 31 -14.80 -22.33 13.92
N GLU A 32 -15.04 -21.50 12.91
CA GLU A 32 -14.05 -21.16 11.90
C GLU A 32 -13.57 -19.72 12.09
N PRO A 33 -12.25 -19.47 11.95
CA PRO A 33 -11.72 -18.12 11.96
C PRO A 33 -12.38 -17.26 10.88
N ILE A 34 -12.68 -16.02 11.23
CA ILE A 34 -13.23 -15.06 10.27
C ILE A 34 -12.16 -14.74 9.23
N GLN A 35 -12.48 -14.97 7.97
CA GLN A 35 -11.63 -14.55 6.86
C GLN A 35 -11.69 -13.04 6.72
N ILE A 36 -10.55 -12.40 6.93
CA ILE A 36 -10.41 -10.97 6.67
C ILE A 36 -10.05 -10.76 5.20
N SER A 37 -10.79 -9.89 4.52
CA SER A 37 -10.40 -9.44 3.18
C SER A 37 -9.14 -8.58 3.32
N ALA A 38 -8.02 -9.08 2.81
CA ALA A 38 -6.81 -8.29 2.72
C ALA A 38 -7.01 -7.20 1.66
N LYS A 39 -6.90 -5.93 2.06
CA LYS A 39 -6.90 -4.83 1.09
C LYS A 39 -5.57 -4.85 0.35
N VAL A 40 -5.57 -5.47 -0.84
CA VAL A 40 -4.43 -5.48 -1.75
C VAL A 40 -4.16 -4.08 -2.33
N ALA A 41 -5.17 -3.19 -2.32
CA ALA A 41 -5.08 -1.87 -2.91
C ALA A 41 -5.69 -0.76 -2.02
N LYS A 42 -5.18 0.46 -2.22
CA LYS A 42 -5.60 1.68 -1.50
C LYS A 42 -6.84 2.33 -2.14
N PHE A 43 -7.87 1.55 -2.45
CA PHE A 43 -9.12 2.10 -2.96
C PHE A 43 -9.98 2.67 -1.81
N GLY A 44 -10.86 3.61 -2.16
CA GLY A 44 -11.88 4.11 -1.25
C GLY A 44 -12.79 2.97 -0.77
N LEU A 45 -13.32 3.08 0.45
CA LEU A 45 -14.27 2.10 0.96
C LEU A 45 -15.52 2.09 0.07
N GLY A 46 -15.94 0.90 -0.37
CA GLY A 46 -17.11 0.72 -1.24
C GLY A 46 -16.83 0.87 -2.74
N TYR A 47 -15.60 1.21 -3.14
CA TYR A 47 -15.20 1.20 -4.53
C TYR A 47 -14.91 -0.24 -4.98
N ALA A 48 -15.62 -0.71 -6.01
CA ALA A 48 -15.43 -2.02 -6.61
C ALA A 48 -14.48 -1.89 -7.82
N PRO A 49 -13.23 -2.35 -7.71
CA PRO A 49 -12.28 -2.22 -8.81
C PRO A 49 -12.69 -3.15 -9.96
N THR A 50 -12.51 -2.68 -11.20
CA THR A 50 -12.57 -3.49 -12.42
C THR A 50 -11.29 -4.33 -12.54
N ASP A 51 -11.33 -5.48 -13.20
CA ASP A 51 -10.17 -6.39 -13.32
C ASP A 51 -8.92 -5.68 -13.86
N ASP A 52 -9.09 -4.74 -14.79
CA ASP A 52 -8.00 -3.94 -15.37
C ASP A 52 -7.24 -3.08 -14.34
N GLU A 53 -7.93 -2.51 -13.35
CA GLU A 53 -7.32 -1.63 -12.35
C GLU A 53 -6.76 -2.38 -11.13
N ALA A 54 -7.27 -3.59 -10.88
CA ALA A 54 -6.70 -4.52 -9.93
C ALA A 54 -5.33 -5.04 -10.43
N GLU A 55 -5.21 -5.34 -11.73
CA GLU A 55 -3.96 -5.78 -12.36
C GLU A 55 -2.94 -4.65 -12.55
N MET A 56 -3.38 -3.39 -12.73
CA MET A 56 -2.48 -2.27 -13.02
C MET A 56 -1.47 -1.96 -11.90
N LYS A 57 -1.67 -2.48 -10.67
CA LYS A 57 -0.83 -2.17 -9.51
C LYS A 57 0.41 -3.06 -9.38
N ASN A 58 0.49 -4.17 -10.12
CA ASN A 58 1.69 -5.02 -10.20
C ASN A 58 2.68 -4.55 -11.29
N LYS A 59 2.44 -3.37 -11.87
CA LYS A 59 3.37 -2.73 -12.79
C LYS A 59 4.11 -1.62 -12.04
N SER A 60 5.10 -2.01 -11.24
CA SER A 60 6.33 -1.20 -11.13
C SER A 60 7.16 -1.35 -12.42
N VAL A 61 6.48 -1.41 -13.56
CA VAL A 61 7.12 -1.14 -14.83
C VAL A 61 7.46 0.32 -14.67
N ASP A 62 8.75 0.61 -14.47
CA ASP A 62 9.33 1.92 -14.71
C ASP A 62 8.52 2.52 -15.85
N GLN A 63 7.65 3.47 -15.54
CA GLN A 63 7.00 4.28 -16.55
C GLN A 63 8.15 5.10 -17.11
N ALA A 64 8.90 4.46 -18.01
CA ALA A 64 10.10 4.96 -18.60
C ALA A 64 9.63 6.19 -19.33
N LEU A 65 9.89 7.34 -18.72
CA LEU A 65 9.55 8.60 -19.32
C LEU A 65 10.24 8.61 -20.67
N ALA A 66 9.49 8.95 -21.73
CA ALA A 66 10.05 9.03 -23.08
C ALA A 66 11.30 9.94 -23.13
N ARG A 67 11.44 10.83 -22.14
CA ARG A 67 12.65 11.62 -21.85
C ARG A 67 12.89 11.70 -20.33
N PRO A 68 14.15 11.74 -19.88
CA PRO A 68 14.47 11.97 -18.48
C PRO A 68 13.89 13.32 -18.00
N ILE A 69 13.47 13.40 -16.74
CA ILE A 69 13.05 14.68 -16.13
C ILE A 69 14.28 15.59 -16.08
N PRO A 70 14.25 16.78 -16.72
CA PRO A 70 15.38 17.70 -16.66
C PRO A 70 15.59 18.23 -15.24
N HIS A 71 16.83 18.56 -14.90
CA HIS A 71 17.14 19.15 -13.59
C HIS A 71 16.44 20.51 -13.42
N LEU A 72 16.00 20.82 -12.20
CA LEU A 72 15.24 22.04 -11.88
C LEU A 72 15.89 23.33 -12.43
N TYR A 73 17.22 23.43 -12.37
CA TYR A 73 17.96 24.60 -12.86
C TYR A 73 17.89 24.77 -14.39
N GLN A 74 17.66 23.70 -15.14
CA GLN A 74 17.48 23.74 -16.61
C GLN A 74 16.08 24.21 -17.02
N SER A 75 15.13 24.24 -16.09
CA SER A 75 13.74 24.63 -16.37
C SER A 75 13.54 26.15 -16.38
N PHE A 76 14.45 26.91 -15.78
CA PHE A 76 14.37 28.37 -15.75
C PHE A 76 15.20 28.95 -16.90
N SER A 77 14.59 29.83 -17.70
CA SER A 77 15.34 30.65 -18.64
C SER A 77 16.26 31.57 -17.86
N VAL A 78 17.56 31.52 -18.18
CA VAL A 78 18.53 32.50 -17.71
C VAL A 78 18.05 33.85 -18.23
N ARG A 79 17.57 34.72 -17.35
CA ARG A 79 17.45 36.14 -17.69
C ARG A 79 18.88 36.64 -17.83
N GLU A 80 19.32 36.87 -19.06
CA GLU A 80 20.45 37.75 -19.30
C GLU A 80 20.09 39.08 -18.64
N PHE A 81 20.74 39.37 -17.50
CA PHE A 81 20.75 40.71 -16.97
C PHE A 81 21.52 41.55 -17.98
N VAL A 82 20.78 42.18 -18.89
CA VAL A 82 21.24 43.42 -19.52
C VAL A 82 21.46 44.38 -18.37
N ASN A 83 22.72 44.57 -17.98
CA ASN A 83 23.08 45.72 -17.18
C ASN A 83 22.77 46.92 -18.09
N ASP A 84 21.67 47.59 -17.80
CA ASP A 84 21.39 48.94 -18.28
C ASP A 84 22.06 49.88 -17.29
N ASP A 85 23.39 49.92 -17.32
CA ASP A 85 24.17 50.98 -16.72
C ASP A 85 24.02 52.23 -17.58
N GLY A 86 22.88 52.89 -17.37
CA GLY A 86 22.54 54.19 -17.94
C GLY A 86 23.65 55.20 -17.73
N LEU A 87 24.44 55.42 -18.77
CA LEU A 87 25.37 56.53 -18.88
C LEU A 87 24.57 57.76 -19.32
N GLY A 88 24.28 58.60 -18.34
CA GLY A 88 23.65 59.90 -18.51
C GLY A 88 24.39 60.76 -19.53
N GLU A 89 23.61 61.40 -20.39
CA GLU A 89 24.05 62.49 -21.25
C GLU A 89 24.57 63.65 -20.39
N GLY A 90 25.83 64.02 -20.61
CA GLY A 90 26.43 65.26 -20.13
C GLY A 90 26.87 66.09 -21.31
N ILE A 91 26.19 67.25 -21.45
CA ILE A 91 26.41 68.45 -22.33
C ILE A 91 26.48 68.28 -23.84
#